data_AF-A0A531KMN8-F1
#
_entry.id   AF-A0A531KMN8-F1
#
_cell.length_a   1.000
_cell.length_b   1.000
_cell.length_c   1.000
_cell.angle_alpha   90.00
_cell.angle_beta   90.00
_cell.angle_gamma   90.00
#
_symmetry.space_group_name_H-M   'P 1'
#
loop_
_entity.id
_entity.type
_entity.pdbx_description
1 polymer ?
#
loop_
_entity_poly.entity_id
_entity_poly.type
_entity_poly.pdbx_seq_one_letter_code
_entity_poly.pdbx_strand_id
1 'polypeptide(L)'
;ERRRAALAMLARVGLADRARHTPAELSGGQQQRVAIARALVTEPLLLLADEPTGALDSQTGLEIMAILRRLNGEGLTIVLVTHEAEIAAHADRIVAFRDGRVVSDTPVVQQTRSLGNARHLSLAYNNVR
;
A
#
# COMPACT_ATOMS: atom_id res chain seq x y z
N GLU A 1 25.08 4.23 -9.19
CA GLU A 1 24.12 4.81 -8.22
C GLU A 1 22.69 4.27 -8.38
N ARG A 2 22.02 4.48 -9.52
CA ARG A 2 20.63 4.02 -9.78
C ARG A 2 20.37 2.54 -9.47
N ARG A 3 21.27 1.64 -9.89
CA ARG A 3 21.15 0.20 -9.60
C ARG A 3 21.16 -0.12 -8.11
N ARG A 4 21.97 0.59 -7.33
CA ARG A 4 22.06 0.40 -5.86
C ARG A 4 20.75 0.82 -5.19
N ALA A 5 20.20 1.97 -5.58
CA ALA A 5 18.91 2.45 -5.08
C ALA A 5 17.77 1.48 -5.41
N ALA A 6 17.72 0.98 -6.64
CA ALA A 6 16.71 0.00 -7.05
C ALA A 6 16.80 -1.31 -6.22
N LEU A 7 18.02 -1.83 -6.00
CA LEU A 7 18.23 -3.02 -5.17
C LEU A 7 17.81 -2.80 -3.72
N ALA A 8 18.09 -1.61 -3.16
CA ALA A 8 17.64 -1.26 -1.81
C ALA A 8 16.10 -1.24 -1.72
N MET A 9 15.40 -0.71 -2.72
CA MET A 9 13.93 -0.69 -2.72
C MET A 9 13.33 -2.08 -2.92
N LEU A 10 13.94 -2.94 -3.75
CA LEU A 10 13.53 -4.35 -3.86
C LEU A 10 13.69 -5.09 -2.54
N ALA A 11 14.77 -4.85 -1.80
CA ALA A 11 14.96 -5.42 -0.47
C ALA A 11 13.86 -4.95 0.50
N ARG A 12 13.49 -3.66 0.46
CA ARG A 12 12.39 -3.11 1.27
C ARG A 12 11.03 -3.74 0.99
N VAL A 13 10.83 -4.45 -0.12
CA VAL A 13 9.57 -5.16 -0.41
C VAL A 13 9.76 -6.69 -0.38
N GLY A 14 10.90 -7.18 0.10
CA GLY A 14 11.19 -8.62 0.21
C GLY A 14 11.48 -9.32 -1.12
N LEU A 15 12.09 -8.61 -2.09
CA LEU A 15 12.45 -9.13 -3.42
C LEU A 15 13.94 -9.01 -3.75
N ALA A 16 14.82 -8.99 -2.73
CA ALA A 16 16.26 -8.87 -2.94
C ALA A 16 16.84 -10.01 -3.79
N ASP A 17 16.38 -11.24 -3.58
CA ASP A 17 16.76 -12.45 -4.32
C ASP A 17 16.19 -12.50 -5.75
N ARG A 18 15.17 -11.67 -6.04
CA ARG A 18 14.48 -11.63 -7.33
C ARG A 18 14.95 -10.53 -8.27
N ALA A 19 16.00 -9.79 -7.92
CA ALA A 19 16.46 -8.62 -8.68
C ALA A 19 16.86 -8.86 -10.15
N ARG A 20 17.08 -10.11 -10.56
CA ARG A 20 17.42 -10.47 -11.95
C ARG A 20 16.25 -11.12 -12.71
N HIS A 21 15.13 -11.39 -12.05
CA HIS A 21 13.97 -11.99 -12.69
C HIS A 21 13.27 -10.93 -13.56
N THR A 22 12.85 -11.35 -14.73
CA THR A 22 12.01 -10.58 -15.65
C THR A 22 10.56 -10.57 -15.17
N PRO A 23 9.72 -9.62 -15.61
CA PRO A 23 8.31 -9.59 -15.20
C PRO A 23 7.55 -10.90 -15.42
N ALA A 24 7.86 -11.63 -16.51
CA ALA A 24 7.23 -12.92 -16.82
C ALA A 24 7.61 -14.05 -15.85
N GLU A 25 8.70 -13.90 -15.11
CA GLU A 25 9.19 -14.88 -14.13
C GLU A 25 8.70 -14.58 -12.71
N LEU A 26 7.87 -13.54 -12.53
CA LEU A 26 7.35 -13.10 -11.25
C LEU A 26 5.85 -13.40 -11.13
N SER A 27 5.41 -13.85 -9.97
CA SER A 27 3.98 -13.96 -9.65
C SER A 27 3.32 -12.58 -9.64
N GLY A 28 1.98 -12.51 -9.76
CA GLY A 28 1.25 -11.23 -9.72
C GLY A 28 1.58 -10.40 -8.47
N GLY A 29 1.64 -11.03 -7.29
CA GLY A 29 2.04 -10.36 -6.06
C GLY A 29 3.48 -9.86 -6.07
N GLN A 30 4.40 -10.62 -6.66
CA GLN A 30 5.79 -10.17 -6.81
C GLN A 30 5.90 -8.99 -7.79
N GLN A 31 5.17 -9.00 -8.90
CA GLN A 31 5.10 -7.86 -9.82
C GLN A 31 4.55 -6.61 -9.11
N GLN A 32 3.53 -6.78 -8.26
CA GLN A 32 2.99 -5.68 -7.46
C GLN A 32 4.02 -5.12 -6.47
N ARG A 33 4.77 -5.99 -5.78
CA ARG A 33 5.88 -5.57 -4.91
C ARG A 33 6.96 -4.82 -5.71
N VAL A 34 7.28 -5.23 -6.94
CA VAL A 34 8.18 -4.47 -7.83
C VAL A 34 7.61 -3.09 -8.15
N ALA A 35 6.30 -2.97 -8.42
CA ALA A 35 5.64 -1.68 -8.66
C ALA A 35 5.75 -0.75 -7.43
N ILE A 36 5.55 -1.28 -6.22
CA ILE A 36 5.75 -0.55 -4.96
C ILE A 36 7.21 -0.12 -4.83
N ALA A 37 8.17 -1.05 -5.01
CA ALA A 37 9.59 -0.74 -4.94
C ALA A 37 9.99 0.38 -5.91
N ARG A 38 9.46 0.36 -7.15
CA ARG A 38 9.67 1.41 -8.15
C ARG A 38 9.16 2.76 -7.67
N ALA A 39 7.98 2.81 -7.05
CA ALA A 39 7.41 4.05 -6.52
C ALA A 39 8.25 4.62 -5.35
N LEU A 40 8.94 3.75 -4.60
CA LEU A 40 9.78 4.17 -3.47
C LEU A 40 11.17 4.69 -3.86
N VAL A 41 11.62 4.50 -5.11
CA VAL A 41 12.98 4.87 -5.54
C VAL A 41 13.27 6.37 -5.36
N THR A 42 12.24 7.21 -5.45
CA THR A 42 12.35 8.67 -5.26
C THR A 42 12.21 9.11 -3.81
N GLU A 43 12.17 8.16 -2.87
CA GLU A 43 11.97 8.41 -1.43
C GLU A 43 10.78 9.36 -1.16
N PRO A 44 9.57 9.06 -1.68
CA PRO A 44 8.44 9.97 -1.59
C PRO A 44 7.94 10.09 -0.14
N LEU A 45 7.31 11.22 0.16
CA LEU A 45 6.56 11.41 1.41
C LEU A 45 5.15 10.79 1.36
N LEU A 46 4.59 10.64 0.15
CA LEU A 46 3.25 10.15 -0.11
C LEU A 46 3.26 9.08 -1.21
N LEU A 47 2.60 7.95 -0.95
CA LEU A 47 2.31 6.91 -1.93
C LEU A 47 0.79 6.87 -2.20
N LEU A 48 0.40 7.10 -3.44
CA LEU A 48 -0.96 6.85 -3.91
C LEU A 48 -1.00 5.44 -4.51
N ALA A 49 -1.87 4.59 -3.97
CA ALA A 49 -2.04 3.20 -4.42
C ALA A 49 -3.48 3.01 -4.91
N ASP A 50 -3.65 2.86 -6.22
CA ASP A 50 -4.95 2.64 -6.85
C ASP A 50 -5.18 1.13 -7.04
N GLU A 51 -6.14 0.58 -6.29
CA GLU A 51 -6.50 -0.85 -6.23
C GLU A 51 -5.29 -1.82 -6.24
N PRO A 52 -4.31 -1.68 -5.32
CA PRO A 52 -3.06 -2.43 -5.38
C PRO A 52 -3.22 -3.93 -5.10
N THR A 53 -4.41 -4.38 -4.70
CA THR A 53 -4.74 -5.79 -4.42
C THR A 53 -5.76 -6.38 -5.39
N GLY A 54 -6.39 -5.58 -6.26
CA GLY A 54 -7.58 -6.01 -7.02
C GLY A 54 -7.36 -7.17 -8.01
N ALA A 55 -6.12 -7.39 -8.45
CA ALA A 55 -5.75 -8.51 -9.33
C ALA A 55 -5.09 -9.69 -8.59
N LEU A 56 -5.09 -9.68 -7.25
CA LEU A 56 -4.40 -10.65 -6.40
C LEU A 56 -5.42 -11.52 -5.66
N ASP A 57 -5.04 -12.75 -5.33
CA ASP A 57 -5.82 -13.56 -4.40
C ASP A 57 -5.76 -12.95 -2.98
N SER A 58 -6.71 -13.33 -2.13
CA SER A 58 -6.87 -12.75 -0.78
C SER A 58 -5.61 -12.88 0.08
N GLN A 59 -4.90 -14.00 0.00
CA GLN A 59 -3.67 -14.20 0.80
C GLN A 59 -2.57 -13.26 0.31
N THR A 60 -2.34 -13.20 -1.00
CA THR A 60 -1.35 -12.29 -1.59
C THR A 60 -1.71 -10.83 -1.33
N GLY A 61 -2.99 -10.47 -1.38
CA GLY A 61 -3.48 -9.13 -1.03
C GLY A 61 -3.13 -8.71 0.40
N LEU A 62 -3.31 -9.60 1.37
CA LEU A 62 -2.92 -9.37 2.76
C LEU A 62 -1.40 -9.17 2.93
N GLU A 63 -0.57 -9.91 2.18
CA GLU A 63 0.88 -9.70 2.19
C GLU A 63 1.27 -8.31 1.66
N ILE A 64 0.60 -7.84 0.60
CA ILE A 64 0.79 -6.47 0.09
C ILE A 64 0.38 -5.44 1.15
N MET A 65 -0.75 -5.65 1.82
CA MET A 65 -1.19 -4.77 2.90
C MET A 65 -0.22 -4.73 4.07
N ALA A 66 0.38 -5.87 4.43
CA ALA A 66 1.42 -5.92 5.46
C ALA A 66 2.65 -5.08 5.09
N ILE A 67 3.06 -5.10 3.81
CA ILE A 67 4.14 -4.26 3.31
C ILE A 67 3.77 -2.78 3.42
N LEU A 68 2.58 -2.38 2.95
CA LEU A 68 2.12 -0.99 3.01
C LEU A 68 2.02 -0.50 4.46
N ARG A 69 1.48 -1.32 5.36
CA ARG A 69 1.41 -1.03 6.81
C ARG A 69 2.79 -0.78 7.41
N ARG A 70 3.78 -1.61 7.08
CA ARG A 70 5.15 -1.43 7.57
C ARG A 70 5.76 -0.14 7.04
N LEU A 71 5.64 0.12 5.72
CA LEU A 71 6.14 1.36 5.12
C LEU A 71 5.50 2.60 5.73
N ASN A 72 4.20 2.53 6.06
CA ASN A 72 3.52 3.59 6.78
C ASN A 72 4.08 3.80 8.19
N GLY A 73 4.36 2.71 8.93
CA GLY A 73 5.05 2.76 10.22
C GLY A 73 6.46 3.34 10.15
N GLU A 74 7.13 3.25 9.00
CA GLU A 74 8.42 3.89 8.71
C GLU A 74 8.29 5.39 8.36
N GLY A 75 7.07 5.95 8.34
CA GLY A 75 6.81 7.38 8.14
C GLY A 75 6.34 7.79 6.74
N LEU A 76 6.07 6.82 5.86
CA LEU A 76 5.45 7.06 4.55
C LEU A 76 3.95 7.31 4.70
N THR A 77 3.44 8.44 4.21
CA THR A 77 1.98 8.62 4.08
C THR A 77 1.49 7.78 2.91
N ILE A 78 0.40 7.03 3.10
CA ILE A 78 -0.16 6.18 2.06
C ILE A 78 -1.63 6.54 1.90
N VAL A 79 -2.04 6.79 0.66
CA VAL A 79 -3.43 6.89 0.26
C VAL A 79 -3.78 5.70 -0.62
N LEU A 80 -4.73 4.90 -0.17
CA LEU A 80 -5.10 3.66 -0.83
C LEU A 80 -6.54 3.74 -1.33
N VAL A 81 -6.77 3.43 -2.61
CA VAL A 81 -8.09 3.31 -3.20
C VAL A 81 -8.45 1.82 -3.28
N THR A 82 -9.61 1.45 -2.78
CA THR A 82 -10.13 0.07 -2.87
C THR A 82 -11.65 0.05 -2.78
N HIS A 83 -12.25 -0.99 -3.36
CA HIS A 83 -13.65 -1.35 -3.16
C HIS A 83 -13.81 -2.54 -2.18
N GLU A 84 -12.71 -3.09 -1.66
CA GLU A 84 -12.71 -4.24 -0.76
C GLU A 84 -12.77 -3.78 0.71
N ALA A 85 -13.87 -4.11 1.41
CA ALA A 85 -14.07 -3.69 2.80
C ALA A 85 -13.03 -4.29 3.77
N GLU A 86 -12.54 -5.50 3.50
CA GLU A 86 -11.49 -6.14 4.31
C GLU A 86 -10.17 -5.36 4.22
N ILE A 87 -9.77 -4.97 3.00
CA ILE A 87 -8.61 -4.13 2.76
C ILE A 87 -8.78 -2.77 3.43
N ALA A 88 -9.99 -2.20 3.35
CA ALA A 88 -10.32 -0.92 3.97
C ALA A 88 -10.10 -0.93 5.50
N ALA A 89 -10.42 -2.03 6.16
CA ALA A 89 -10.28 -2.18 7.62
C ALA A 89 -8.83 -2.14 8.12
N HIS A 90 -7.83 -2.28 7.23
CA HIS A 90 -6.42 -2.16 7.59
C HIS A 90 -5.93 -0.71 7.68
N ALA A 91 -6.67 0.26 7.13
CA ALA A 91 -6.32 1.67 7.16
C ALA A 91 -6.54 2.30 8.55
N ASP A 92 -5.90 3.44 8.81
CA ASP A 92 -6.14 4.23 10.04
C ASP A 92 -7.36 5.16 9.89
N ARG A 93 -7.76 5.44 8.65
CA ARG A 93 -8.88 6.34 8.30
C ARG A 93 -9.51 5.88 7.00
N ILE A 94 -10.84 5.91 6.92
CA ILE A 94 -11.62 5.58 5.74
C ILE A 94 -12.44 6.81 5.32
N VAL A 95 -12.22 7.24 4.09
CA VAL A 95 -12.99 8.30 3.43
C VAL A 95 -13.82 7.64 2.33
N ALA A 96 -15.14 7.63 2.47
CA ALA A 96 -16.02 7.08 1.45
C ALA A 96 -16.45 8.15 0.46
N PHE A 97 -16.42 7.80 -0.82
CA PHE A 97 -16.89 8.65 -1.92
C PHE A 97 -18.15 8.05 -2.57
N ARG A 98 -19.05 8.93 -3.01
CA ARG A 98 -20.19 8.62 -3.88
C ARG A 98 -20.45 9.82 -4.79
N ASP A 99 -20.61 9.58 -6.09
CA ASP A 99 -20.89 10.60 -7.10
C ASP A 99 -19.94 11.81 -7.03
N GLY A 100 -18.64 11.54 -6.85
CA GLY A 100 -17.60 12.57 -6.73
C GLY A 100 -17.64 13.38 -5.43
N ARG A 101 -18.46 13.01 -4.45
CA ARG A 101 -18.56 13.66 -3.15
C ARG A 101 -18.13 12.74 -2.02
N VAL A 102 -17.47 13.31 -1.01
CA VAL A 102 -17.20 12.60 0.25
C VAL A 102 -18.53 12.43 0.99
N VAL A 103 -18.90 11.19 1.28
CA VAL A 103 -20.12 10.84 2.02
C VAL A 103 -19.84 10.36 3.44
N SER A 104 -18.62 9.88 3.72
CA SER A 104 -18.18 9.63 5.09
C SER A 104 -16.68 9.80 5.22
N ASP A 105 -16.25 10.10 6.44
CA ASP A 105 -14.86 10.31 6.80
C ASP A 105 -14.68 9.90 8.25
N THR A 106 -14.16 8.69 8.45
CA THR A 106 -14.12 8.07 9.79
C THR A 106 -12.74 7.50 10.08
N PRO A 107 -12.15 7.81 11.24
CA PRO A 107 -10.97 7.10 11.72
C PRO A 107 -11.34 5.64 12.00
N VAL A 108 -10.47 4.72 11.62
CA VAL A 108 -10.55 3.33 12.04
C VAL A 108 -9.86 3.27 13.39
N VAL A 109 -10.65 3.30 14.46
CA VAL A 109 -10.11 3.17 15.82
C VAL A 109 -9.63 1.74 16.01
N GLN A 110 -8.39 1.45 15.61
CA GLN A 110 -7.71 0.25 16.05
C GLN A 110 -7.34 0.46 17.53
N GLN A 111 -7.96 -0.32 18.41
CA GLN A 111 -7.52 -0.44 19.79
C GLN A 111 -6.01 -0.69 19.78
N THR A 112 -5.23 0.20 20.42
CA THR A 112 -3.76 0.16 20.58
C THR A 112 -2.92 0.98 19.56
N ARG A 113 -2.93 2.31 19.66
CA ARG A 113 -1.72 3.12 19.36
C ARG A 113 -1.53 4.20 20.42
N SER A 114 -0.39 4.16 21.11
CA SER A 114 0.06 5.26 21.96
C SER A 114 0.44 6.45 21.07
N LEU A 115 0.06 7.64 21.49
CA LEU A 115 0.22 8.89 20.75
C LEU A 115 1.71 9.27 20.68
N GLY A 116 2.34 9.01 19.53
CA GLY A 116 3.68 9.50 19.21
C GLY A 116 3.97 9.40 17.72
N ASN A 117 3.81 10.51 16.99
CA ASN A 117 4.24 10.72 15.60
C ASN A 117 3.59 9.85 14.49
N ALA A 118 2.28 9.61 14.53
CA ALA A 118 1.58 8.85 13.48
C ALA A 118 1.39 9.67 12.18
N ARG A 119 2.16 9.36 11.12
CA ARG A 119 1.86 9.82 9.75
C ARG A 119 0.82 8.88 9.14
N HIS A 120 -0.28 9.47 8.68
CA HIS A 120 -1.55 8.82 8.31
C HIS A 120 -1.45 7.77 7.18
N LEU A 121 -2.08 6.60 7.36
CA LEU A 121 -2.57 5.74 6.28
C LEU A 121 -4.06 6.04 6.07
N SER A 122 -4.39 6.76 4.99
CA SER A 122 -5.78 7.15 4.68
C SER A 122 -6.29 6.34 3.49
N LEU A 123 -7.51 5.84 3.55
CA LEU A 123 -8.14 5.09 2.47
C LEU A 123 -9.24 5.93 1.82
N ALA A 124 -9.32 5.91 0.49
CA ALA A 124 -10.51 6.33 -0.25
C ALA A 124 -11.30 5.08 -0.69
N TYR A 125 -12.48 4.89 -0.11
CA TYR A 125 -13.39 3.79 -0.42
C TYR A 125 -14.44 4.26 -1.44
N ASN A 126 -14.54 3.60 -2.58
CA ASN A 126 -15.53 3.95 -3.60
C ASN A 126 -16.64 2.89 -3.62
N ASN A 127 -17.84 3.27 -3.15
CA ASN A 127 -18.97 2.36 -3.06
C ASN A 127 -19.84 2.52 -4.32
N VAL A 128 -19.39 1.94 -5.44
CA VAL A 128 -20.17 1.90 -6.69
C VAL A 128 -21.12 0.68 -6.63
N ARG A 129 -22.19 0.81 -5.85
CA ARG A 129 -23.46 0.10 -6.07
C ARG A 129 -24.62 1.00 -5.67
#